data_AF-A0A326RU56-F1
#
_entry.id   AF-A0A326RU56-F1
#
_cell.length_a   1.000
_cell.length_b   1.000
_cell.length_c   1.000
_cell.angle_alpha   90.00
_cell.angle_beta   90.00
_cell.angle_gamma   90.00
#
_symmetry.space_group_name_H-M   'P 1'
#
loop_
_entity.id
_entity.type
_entity.pdbx_description
1 polymer ?
#
loop_
_entity_poly.entity_id
_entity_poly.type
_entity_poly.pdbx_seq_one_letter_code
_entity_poly.pdbx_strand_id
1 'polypeptide(L)'
;MEIEIPVWTTHHNQFLYSFSTYAEKMKIKLYIRLNTDIHLNGAILYYNQKVIFFDYSDDRSLIDSPLAYDAYFKRSLDPIDSKKFGNIFPLNFHINIAGNPFRLMSQMDPAIFFKKGSLVEFLRASDTFGWFANEYHGSIHINRFKRKNDSGGRVIFMTRLWDPARNDDPAEKERRRIQNEFRTNACRIIKKHFPDSVVGLFPDEFAIRTSNDVLLDIRATKKKDYLKILSECDIGVADDGLKDTPGWKIGEYALCGKAIVSTPITIHMEDFREDVNFLSTNHRENYSIIPDLISVLKKNNFYKEIQQNNRDWSSRFLDPFCYVEHILSNI
;
A
#
# COMPACT_ATOMS: atom_id res chain seq x y z
N MET A 1 15.43 -12.58 17.33
CA MET A 1 14.39 -11.54 17.19
C MET A 1 13.09 -12.13 17.66
N GLU A 2 12.32 -11.34 18.40
CA GLU A 2 10.98 -11.71 18.83
C GLU A 2 10.00 -10.64 18.37
N ILE A 3 8.88 -11.06 17.80
CA ILE A 3 7.81 -10.20 17.33
C ILE A 3 6.54 -10.56 18.09
N GLU A 4 5.77 -9.56 18.50
CA GLU A 4 4.43 -9.73 19.04
C GLU A 4 3.40 -9.07 18.14
N ILE A 5 2.31 -9.79 17.86
CA ILE A 5 1.15 -9.29 17.11
C ILE A 5 -0.15 -9.68 17.82
N PRO A 6 -1.22 -8.87 17.72
CA PRO A 6 -2.51 -9.21 18.31
C PRO A 6 -3.29 -10.24 17.50
N VAL A 7 -3.05 -10.27 16.19
CA VAL A 7 -3.67 -11.18 15.22
C VAL A 7 -2.91 -11.01 13.89
N TRP A 8 -2.83 -12.08 13.09
CA TRP A 8 -2.29 -11.98 11.75
C TRP A 8 -3.35 -11.44 10.79
N THR A 9 -3.10 -10.27 10.21
CA THR A 9 -3.95 -9.62 9.19
C THR A 9 -3.12 -9.18 8.00
N THR A 10 -3.79 -8.74 6.93
CA THR A 10 -3.14 -8.19 5.73
C THR A 10 -2.21 -7.00 6.03
N HIS A 11 -2.51 -6.17 7.04
CA HIS A 11 -1.66 -5.05 7.48
C HIS A 11 -0.31 -5.52 8.02
N HIS A 12 -0.20 -6.78 8.46
CA HIS A 12 1.04 -7.34 8.98
C HIS A 12 1.85 -8.06 7.91
N ASN A 13 1.30 -8.29 6.71
CA ASN A 13 1.94 -9.15 5.72
C ASN A 13 3.31 -8.63 5.29
N GLN A 14 3.43 -7.34 4.92
CA GLN A 14 4.72 -6.76 4.59
C GLN A 14 5.73 -6.98 5.71
N PHE A 15 5.34 -6.64 6.94
CA PHE A 15 6.18 -6.77 8.12
C PHE A 15 6.65 -8.21 8.35
N LEU A 16 5.70 -9.13 8.50
CA LEU A 16 5.97 -10.51 8.88
C LEU A 16 6.77 -11.26 7.80
N TYR A 17 6.41 -11.11 6.52
CA TYR A 17 7.16 -11.74 5.45
C TYR A 17 8.56 -11.12 5.31
N SER A 18 8.71 -9.81 5.49
CA SER A 18 10.02 -9.15 5.43
C SER A 18 10.95 -9.61 6.56
N PHE A 19 10.48 -9.64 7.80
CA PHE A 19 11.26 -10.15 8.93
C PHE A 19 11.57 -11.64 8.79
N SER A 20 10.63 -12.46 8.28
CA SER A 20 10.90 -13.87 7.97
C SER A 20 12.01 -14.02 6.94
N THR A 21 11.95 -13.28 5.83
CA THR A 21 12.97 -13.31 4.77
C THR A 21 14.32 -12.80 5.28
N TYR A 22 14.34 -11.72 6.05
CA TYR A 22 15.55 -11.18 6.65
C TYR A 22 16.20 -12.17 7.62
N ALA A 23 15.41 -12.75 8.54
CA ALA A 23 15.89 -13.74 9.50
C ALA A 23 16.49 -14.98 8.81
N GLU A 24 15.88 -15.43 7.71
CA GLU A 24 16.41 -16.53 6.90
C GLU A 24 17.75 -16.19 6.26
N LYS A 25 17.84 -15.04 5.56
CA LYS A 25 19.07 -14.59 4.91
C LYS A 25 20.22 -14.38 5.91
N MET A 26 19.92 -13.80 7.06
CA MET A 26 20.89 -13.51 8.12
C MET A 26 21.15 -14.69 9.06
N LYS A 27 20.45 -15.81 8.87
CA LYS A 27 20.51 -16.99 9.76
C LYS A 27 20.23 -16.67 11.23
N ILE A 28 19.29 -15.75 11.48
CA ILE A 28 18.85 -15.34 12.81
C ILE A 28 17.57 -16.08 13.17
N LYS A 29 17.42 -16.49 14.43
CA LYS A 29 16.16 -17.04 14.93
C LYS A 29 15.11 -15.94 15.05
N LEU A 30 13.97 -16.12 14.38
CA LEU A 30 12.77 -15.31 14.52
C LEU A 30 11.69 -16.11 15.24
N TYR A 31 11.05 -15.49 16.22
CA TYR A 31 9.88 -16.04 16.90
C TYR A 31 8.76 -15.00 16.93
N ILE A 32 7.54 -15.38 16.56
CA ILE A 32 6.37 -14.50 16.48
C ILE A 32 5.33 -15.01 17.48
N ARG A 33 4.95 -14.18 18.45
CA ARG A 33 4.02 -14.51 19.54
C ARG A 33 2.72 -13.73 19.41
N LEU A 34 1.69 -14.29 20.03
CA LEU A 34 0.41 -13.61 20.20
C LEU A 34 0.48 -12.70 21.43
N ASN A 35 0.14 -11.42 21.26
CA ASN A 35 -0.09 -10.49 22.37
C ASN A 35 -1.37 -9.70 22.09
N THR A 36 -2.45 -10.02 22.81
CA THR A 36 -3.78 -9.44 22.59
C THR A 36 -3.97 -8.04 23.19
N ASP A 37 -2.99 -7.58 23.96
CA ASP A 37 -3.04 -6.25 24.60
C ASP A 37 -2.58 -5.15 23.63
N ILE A 38 -1.92 -5.54 22.53
CA ILE A 38 -1.52 -4.63 21.45
C ILE A 38 -2.73 -4.26 20.61
N HIS A 39 -2.80 -2.99 20.20
CA HIS A 39 -3.82 -2.52 19.26
C HIS A 39 -3.81 -3.34 17.95
N LEU A 40 -4.98 -3.57 17.33
CA LEU A 40 -5.17 -4.45 16.15
C LEU A 40 -4.19 -4.20 14.98
N ASN A 41 -3.80 -2.95 14.76
CA ASN A 41 -2.87 -2.53 13.68
C ASN A 41 -1.43 -2.31 14.19
N GLY A 42 -1.14 -2.75 15.41
CA GLY A 42 0.15 -2.62 16.07
C GLY A 42 0.96 -3.91 16.00
N ALA A 43 2.28 -3.78 16.05
CA ALA A 43 3.20 -4.89 16.31
C ALA A 43 4.37 -4.40 17.17
N ILE A 44 4.96 -5.31 17.95
CA ILE A 44 6.17 -5.02 18.74
C ILE A 44 7.30 -5.92 18.24
N LEU A 45 8.50 -5.36 18.12
CA LEU A 45 9.75 -6.09 17.90
C LEU A 45 10.66 -5.92 19.11
N TYR A 46 11.18 -7.04 19.61
CA TYR A 46 12.28 -7.08 20.56
C TYR A 46 13.57 -7.43 19.83
N TYR A 47 14.51 -6.49 19.83
CA TYR A 47 15.80 -6.64 19.16
C TYR A 47 16.91 -5.92 19.93
N ASN A 48 18.01 -6.61 20.23
CA ASN A 48 19.17 -6.05 20.94
C ASN A 48 18.82 -5.27 22.23
N GLN A 49 17.95 -5.84 23.06
CA GLN A 49 17.43 -5.24 24.31
C GLN A 49 16.58 -3.97 24.12
N LYS A 50 16.25 -3.62 22.88
CA LYS A 50 15.32 -2.54 22.55
C LYS A 50 13.93 -3.07 22.24
N VAL A 51 12.93 -2.25 22.52
CA VAL A 51 11.51 -2.48 22.22
C VAL A 51 11.07 -1.47 21.18
N ILE A 52 10.63 -1.97 20.03
CA ILE A 52 10.24 -1.15 18.87
C ILE A 52 8.78 -1.40 18.55
N PHE A 53 8.01 -0.33 18.40
CA PHE A 53 6.60 -0.40 18.05
C PHE A 53 6.36 -0.05 16.59
N PHE A 54 5.43 -0.75 15.94
CA PHE A 54 5.01 -0.50 14.55
C PHE A 54 3.51 -0.20 14.51
N ASP A 55 3.17 1.02 14.10
CA ASP A 55 1.80 1.48 13.86
C ASP A 55 1.48 1.44 12.35
N TYR A 56 0.73 0.40 11.96
CA TYR A 56 0.21 0.20 10.60
C TYR A 56 -1.20 0.79 10.37
N SER A 57 -1.72 1.59 11.29
CA SER A 57 -3.00 2.27 11.13
C SER A 57 -2.97 3.22 9.93
N ASP A 58 -4.06 3.22 9.15
CA ASP A 58 -4.33 4.15 8.05
C ASP A 58 -4.68 5.57 8.53
N ASP A 59 -4.73 5.81 9.84
CA ASP A 59 -4.94 7.12 10.45
C ASP A 59 -3.61 7.83 10.70
N ARG A 60 -3.62 9.17 10.71
CA ARG A 60 -2.48 9.98 11.17
C ARG A 60 -2.28 9.86 12.68
N SER A 61 -3.38 9.68 13.41
CA SER A 61 -3.39 9.51 14.86
C SER A 61 -2.53 8.32 15.26
N LEU A 62 -1.72 8.52 16.30
CA LEU A 62 -0.90 7.48 16.91
C LEU A 62 -1.79 6.54 17.72
N ILE A 63 -1.63 5.24 17.55
CA ILE A 63 -2.41 4.22 18.29
C ILE A 63 -1.80 3.89 19.66
N ASP A 64 -0.59 4.36 19.93
CA ASP A 64 0.12 4.22 21.21
C ASP A 64 1.12 5.37 21.38
N SER A 65 1.71 5.51 22.57
CA SER A 65 2.66 6.58 22.90
C SER A 65 4.07 6.24 22.41
N PRO A 66 4.70 7.08 21.57
CA PRO A 66 6.10 6.89 21.16
C PRO A 66 7.07 6.83 22.34
N LEU A 67 6.77 7.50 23.45
CA LEU A 67 7.64 7.54 24.63
C LEU A 67 7.73 6.21 25.39
N ALA A 68 6.87 5.24 25.09
CA ALA A 68 6.90 3.91 25.71
C ALA A 68 7.91 2.96 25.04
N TYR A 69 8.58 3.39 23.97
CA TYR A 69 9.40 2.53 23.11
C TYR A 69 10.75 3.18 22.78
N ASP A 70 11.74 2.37 22.47
CA ASP A 70 13.04 2.86 21.99
C ASP A 70 12.93 3.47 20.57
N ALA A 71 12.03 2.92 19.75
CA ALA A 71 11.68 3.45 18.44
C ALA A 71 10.21 3.19 18.12
N TYR A 72 9.58 4.14 17.42
CA TYR A 72 8.18 4.08 17.00
C TYR A 72 8.08 4.29 15.49
N PHE A 73 7.59 3.29 14.78
CA PHE A 73 7.48 3.30 13.33
C PHE A 73 6.02 3.53 12.93
N LYS A 74 5.75 4.53 12.09
CA LYS A 74 4.40 4.93 11.71
C LYS A 74 4.22 5.00 10.21
N ARG A 75 3.22 4.31 9.66
CA ARG A 75 2.93 4.31 8.22
C ARG A 75 2.42 5.67 7.71
N SER A 76 1.43 6.23 8.39
CA SER A 76 0.82 7.51 8.02
C SER A 76 1.33 8.63 8.93
N LEU A 77 2.65 8.81 8.99
CA LEU A 77 3.29 9.69 9.96
C LEU A 77 2.93 11.16 9.69
N ASP A 78 2.32 11.83 10.66
CA ASP A 78 2.07 13.26 10.56
C ASP A 78 3.39 14.05 10.67
N PRO A 79 3.67 15.02 9.78
CA PRO A 79 4.85 15.88 9.88
C PRO A 79 4.97 16.67 11.19
N ILE A 80 3.87 16.86 11.93
CA ILE A 80 3.88 17.48 13.26
C ILE A 80 4.46 16.50 14.29
N ASP A 81 4.03 15.24 14.26
CA ASP A 81 4.52 14.23 15.19
C ASP A 81 5.99 13.91 14.94
N SER A 82 6.44 13.89 13.68
CA SER A 82 7.86 13.69 13.33
C SER A 82 8.78 14.80 13.86
N LYS A 83 8.27 16.01 14.07
CA LYS A 83 9.01 17.11 14.71
C LYS A 83 8.92 17.07 16.23
N LYS A 84 7.86 16.47 16.77
CA LYS A 84 7.57 16.44 18.21
C LYS A 84 8.34 15.34 18.92
N PHE A 85 8.46 14.16 18.32
CA PHE A 85 9.10 13.00 18.93
C PHE A 85 10.42 12.68 18.23
N GLY A 86 11.49 12.51 18.99
CA GLY A 86 12.83 12.21 18.44
C GLY A 86 13.02 10.73 18.08
N ASN A 87 12.09 9.85 18.44
CA ASN A 87 12.16 8.41 18.23
C ASN A 87 11.05 7.89 17.30
N ILE A 88 10.42 8.76 16.51
CA ILE A 88 9.38 8.37 15.56
C ILE A 88 9.91 8.39 14.12
N PHE A 89 9.61 7.33 13.38
CA PHE A 89 10.14 7.10 12.02
C PHE A 89 9.02 6.70 11.06
N PRO A 90 9.08 7.12 9.78
CA PRO A 90 8.08 6.70 8.79
C PRO A 90 8.27 5.23 8.40
N LEU A 91 7.17 4.48 8.26
CA LEU A 91 7.18 3.16 7.59
C LEU A 91 7.06 3.27 6.06
N ASN A 92 6.95 4.50 5.55
CA ASN A 92 6.70 4.80 4.15
C ASN A 92 5.42 4.10 3.64
N PHE A 93 5.39 3.68 2.36
CA PHE A 93 4.23 3.00 1.80
C PHE A 93 4.11 1.56 2.29
N HIS A 94 2.86 1.15 2.48
CA HIS A 94 2.54 -0.24 2.78
C HIS A 94 2.07 -0.98 1.53
N ILE A 95 2.55 -2.20 1.37
CA ILE A 95 2.18 -3.09 0.28
C ILE A 95 1.77 -4.44 0.82
N ASN A 96 0.70 -5.01 0.28
CA ASN A 96 0.36 -6.39 0.61
C ASN A 96 1.27 -7.32 -0.21
N ILE A 97 2.30 -7.88 0.42
CA ILE A 97 3.19 -8.87 -0.18
C ILE A 97 3.06 -10.21 0.51
N ALA A 98 3.28 -11.29 -0.24
CA ALA A 98 3.41 -12.62 0.32
C ALA A 98 4.72 -13.29 -0.10
N GLY A 99 5.25 -14.10 0.81
CA GLY A 99 6.37 -15.01 0.58
C GLY A 99 5.96 -16.45 0.82
N ASN A 100 6.85 -17.24 1.45
CA ASN A 100 6.56 -18.62 1.80
C ASN A 100 5.72 -18.69 3.10
N PRO A 101 4.43 -19.06 3.03
CA PRO A 101 3.53 -19.05 4.19
C PRO A 101 3.88 -20.11 5.23
N PHE A 102 4.34 -21.30 4.80
CA PHE A 102 4.72 -22.38 5.71
C PHE A 102 6.01 -22.06 6.46
N ARG A 103 6.94 -21.35 5.80
CA ARG A 103 8.15 -20.86 6.46
C ARG A 103 7.80 -19.83 7.54
N LEU A 104 6.94 -18.86 7.22
CA LEU A 104 6.47 -17.88 8.19
C LEU A 104 5.75 -18.57 9.37
N MET A 105 4.86 -19.53 9.08
CA MET A 105 4.16 -20.31 10.10
C MET A 105 5.13 -21.06 11.03
N SER A 106 6.24 -21.59 10.51
CA SER A 106 7.24 -22.28 11.34
C SER A 106 7.91 -21.36 12.38
N GLN A 107 7.76 -20.05 12.26
CA GLN A 107 8.28 -19.04 13.18
C GLN A 107 7.20 -18.50 14.14
N MET A 108 5.94 -18.91 13.97
CA MET A 108 4.79 -18.41 14.73
C MET A 108 4.41 -19.35 15.88
N ASP A 109 3.95 -18.76 16.99
CA ASP A 109 3.23 -19.45 18.04
C ASP A 109 1.92 -20.05 17.48
N PRO A 110 1.65 -21.36 17.67
CA PRO A 110 0.38 -21.99 17.29
C PRO A 110 -0.86 -21.25 17.80
N ALA A 111 -0.77 -20.56 18.94
CA ALA A 111 -1.88 -19.80 19.50
C ALA A 111 -2.43 -18.71 18.57
N ILE A 112 -1.59 -18.18 17.68
CA ILE A 112 -1.97 -17.16 16.68
C ILE A 112 -3.09 -17.68 15.77
N PHE A 113 -3.06 -18.97 15.40
CA PHE A 113 -4.03 -19.56 14.47
C PHE A 113 -5.39 -19.86 15.08
N PHE A 114 -5.54 -19.81 16.42
CA PHE A 114 -6.84 -19.88 17.07
C PHE A 114 -7.66 -18.59 16.93
N LYS A 115 -7.02 -17.48 16.51
CA LYS A 115 -7.74 -16.25 16.16
C LYS A 115 -8.35 -16.40 14.77
N LYS A 116 -9.67 -16.16 14.67
CA LYS A 116 -10.41 -16.23 13.40
C LYS A 116 -9.77 -15.38 12.30
N GLY A 117 -9.28 -14.18 12.63
CA GLY A 117 -8.58 -13.29 11.68
C GLY A 117 -7.32 -13.94 11.10
N SER A 118 -6.45 -14.48 11.97
CA SER A 118 -5.23 -15.18 11.57
C SER A 118 -5.51 -16.42 10.73
N LEU A 119 -6.56 -17.19 11.08
CA LEU A 119 -6.93 -18.38 10.31
C LEU A 119 -7.37 -18.02 8.90
N VAL A 120 -8.17 -16.96 8.75
CA VAL A 120 -8.58 -16.45 7.43
C VAL A 120 -7.35 -16.04 6.63
N GLU A 121 -6.40 -15.33 7.25
CA GLU A 121 -5.18 -14.91 6.58
C GLU A 121 -4.29 -16.10 6.21
N PHE A 122 -4.17 -17.11 7.06
CA PHE A 122 -3.48 -18.35 6.73
C PHE A 122 -4.12 -19.11 5.56
N LEU A 123 -5.45 -19.16 5.49
CA LEU A 123 -6.16 -19.79 4.38
C LEU A 123 -5.93 -19.03 3.06
N ARG A 124 -5.89 -17.70 3.11
CA ARG A 124 -5.46 -16.87 1.96
C ARG A 124 -4.01 -17.11 1.60
N ALA A 125 -3.16 -17.29 2.61
CA ALA A 125 -1.72 -17.48 2.48
C ALA A 125 -1.34 -18.84 1.87
N SER A 126 -2.05 -19.89 2.24
CA SER A 126 -1.81 -21.26 1.77
C SER A 126 -2.34 -21.54 0.37
N ASP A 127 -3.02 -20.57 -0.27
CA ASP A 127 -3.67 -20.69 -1.58
C ASP A 127 -4.64 -21.88 -1.72
N THR A 128 -5.03 -22.52 -0.60
CA THR A 128 -5.81 -23.77 -0.54
C THR A 128 -7.24 -23.63 -1.08
N PHE A 129 -7.79 -22.41 -1.09
CA PHE A 129 -9.12 -22.09 -1.63
C PHE A 129 -9.07 -21.02 -2.73
N GLY A 130 -7.95 -20.93 -3.47
CA GLY A 130 -7.66 -19.85 -4.43
C GLY A 130 -8.67 -19.64 -5.57
N TRP A 131 -9.66 -20.52 -5.74
CA TRP A 131 -10.76 -20.34 -6.71
C TRP A 131 -11.92 -19.49 -6.15
N PHE A 132 -12.12 -19.46 -4.83
CA PHE A 132 -13.23 -18.74 -4.17
C PHE A 132 -12.83 -17.39 -3.54
N ALA A 133 -11.54 -17.20 -3.24
CA ALA A 133 -11.04 -15.97 -2.62
C ALA A 133 -10.45 -15.00 -3.68
N ASN A 134 -10.93 -13.76 -3.70
CA ASN A 134 -10.40 -12.70 -4.58
C ASN A 134 -8.96 -12.25 -4.22
N GLU A 135 -8.46 -12.61 -3.03
CA GLU A 135 -7.19 -12.15 -2.43
C GLU A 135 -6.38 -13.34 -1.89
N TYR A 136 -5.84 -14.19 -2.77
CA TYR A 136 -4.91 -15.27 -2.37
C TYR A 136 -3.46 -14.82 -2.48
N HIS A 137 -2.57 -15.35 -1.64
CA HIS A 137 -1.20 -14.84 -1.50
C HIS A 137 -0.30 -15.13 -2.71
N GLY A 138 -0.52 -16.23 -3.41
CA GLY A 138 0.13 -16.46 -4.69
C GLY A 138 -0.08 -15.30 -5.67
N SER A 139 -1.20 -14.57 -5.56
CA SER A 139 -1.46 -13.38 -6.38
C SER A 139 -0.63 -12.16 -5.99
N ILE A 140 -0.13 -12.06 -4.77
CA ILE A 140 0.64 -10.92 -4.25
C ILE A 140 2.11 -11.26 -3.97
N HIS A 141 2.61 -12.35 -4.55
CA HIS A 141 4.02 -12.68 -4.45
C HIS A 141 4.87 -11.57 -5.07
N ILE A 142 5.95 -11.14 -4.40
CA ILE A 142 6.74 -9.97 -4.82
C ILE A 142 7.24 -10.06 -6.28
N ASN A 143 7.58 -11.26 -6.74
CA ASN A 143 7.99 -11.53 -8.12
C ASN A 143 6.92 -11.19 -9.18
N ARG A 144 5.64 -11.06 -8.80
CA ARG A 144 4.56 -10.64 -9.70
C ARG A 144 4.51 -9.13 -9.93
N PHE A 145 5.23 -8.34 -9.13
CA PHE A 145 5.37 -6.90 -9.31
C PHE A 145 6.45 -6.53 -10.34
N LYS A 146 7.03 -7.52 -11.04
CA LYS A 146 8.01 -7.27 -12.11
C LYS A 146 7.32 -6.70 -13.36
N ARG A 147 7.77 -5.53 -13.80
CA ARG A 147 7.38 -4.97 -15.10
C ARG A 147 7.90 -5.87 -16.23
N LYS A 148 7.07 -6.09 -17.24
CA LYS A 148 7.43 -6.90 -18.40
C LYS A 148 8.06 -6.08 -19.51
N ASN A 149 7.38 -5.03 -19.99
CA ASN A 149 7.82 -4.23 -21.14
C ASN A 149 7.44 -2.74 -20.97
N ASP A 150 8.04 -1.90 -21.81
CA ASP A 150 7.60 -0.53 -22.05
C ASP A 150 6.35 -0.52 -22.92
N SER A 151 5.31 0.20 -22.50
CA SER A 151 4.01 0.29 -23.16
C SER A 151 3.73 1.69 -23.73
N GLY A 152 4.76 2.51 -23.90
CA GLY A 152 4.63 3.83 -24.54
C GLY A 152 3.88 4.85 -23.70
N GLY A 153 3.94 4.74 -22.37
CA GLY A 153 3.23 5.63 -21.46
C GLY A 153 1.77 5.22 -21.26
N ARG A 154 1.44 3.92 -21.35
CA ARG A 154 0.07 3.44 -21.09
C ARG A 154 -0.31 3.71 -19.64
N VAL A 155 -1.52 4.23 -19.43
CA VAL A 155 -2.00 4.72 -18.14
C VAL A 155 -2.89 3.67 -17.48
N ILE A 156 -2.78 3.51 -16.16
CA ILE A 156 -3.70 2.73 -15.33
C ILE A 156 -4.30 3.58 -14.21
N PHE A 157 -5.62 3.47 -14.04
CA PHE A 157 -6.36 4.02 -12.90
C PHE A 157 -7.58 3.16 -12.62
N MET A 158 -7.37 2.05 -11.93
CA MET A 158 -8.46 1.19 -11.46
C MET A 158 -8.74 1.57 -10.03
N THR A 159 -9.95 1.99 -9.67
CA THR A 159 -10.28 2.43 -8.30
C THR A 159 -11.66 1.95 -7.85
N ARG A 160 -12.04 2.23 -6.61
CA ARG A 160 -13.38 1.93 -6.06
C ARG A 160 -13.99 3.18 -5.49
N LEU A 161 -15.32 3.24 -5.45
CA LEU A 161 -16.00 4.29 -4.72
C LEU A 161 -16.24 3.85 -3.27
N TRP A 162 -16.50 4.82 -2.40
CA TRP A 162 -16.89 4.61 -1.01
C TRP A 162 -18.25 5.24 -0.77
N ASP A 163 -19.28 4.41 -0.55
CA ASP A 163 -20.62 4.92 -0.26
C ASP A 163 -20.61 5.82 0.99
N PRO A 164 -20.93 7.13 0.87
CA PRO A 164 -20.98 8.03 2.02
C PRO A 164 -22.01 7.57 3.06
N ALA A 165 -23.09 6.87 2.66
CA ALA A 165 -24.12 6.40 3.60
C ALA A 165 -23.62 5.31 4.56
N ARG A 166 -22.44 4.71 4.31
CA ARG A 166 -21.83 3.67 5.16
C ARG A 166 -20.86 4.22 6.21
N ASN A 167 -21.00 5.48 6.59
CA ASN A 167 -20.29 6.08 7.70
C ASN A 167 -21.27 7.04 8.39
N ASP A 168 -21.19 7.20 9.70
CA ASP A 168 -22.06 8.12 10.43
C ASP A 168 -21.45 9.52 10.58
N ASP A 169 -20.11 9.60 10.61
CA ASP A 169 -19.37 10.85 10.76
C ASP A 169 -19.59 11.79 9.55
N PRO A 170 -20.15 13.00 9.76
CA PRO A 170 -20.36 13.99 8.70
C PRO A 170 -19.08 14.38 7.94
N ALA A 171 -17.94 14.47 8.63
CA ALA A 171 -16.68 14.85 8.00
C ALA A 171 -16.22 13.75 7.02
N GLU A 172 -16.27 12.49 7.45
CA GLU A 172 -15.97 11.35 6.57
C GLU A 172 -16.97 11.18 5.42
N LYS A 173 -18.26 11.49 5.63
CA LYS A 173 -19.24 11.52 4.53
C LYS A 173 -18.81 12.48 3.44
N GLU A 174 -18.44 13.70 3.82
CA GLU A 174 -18.03 14.73 2.87
C GLU A 174 -16.73 14.38 2.17
N ARG A 175 -15.73 13.90 2.93
CA ARG A 175 -14.47 13.39 2.38
C ARG A 175 -14.70 12.32 1.31
N ARG A 176 -15.62 11.36 1.57
CA ARG A 176 -15.99 10.32 0.60
C ARG A 176 -16.67 10.90 -0.64
N ARG A 177 -17.49 11.95 -0.52
CA ARG A 177 -18.10 12.61 -1.70
C ARG A 177 -17.03 13.22 -2.60
N ILE A 178 -16.15 14.03 -2.02
CA ILE A 178 -15.03 14.67 -2.74
C ILE A 178 -14.14 13.62 -3.41
N GLN A 179 -13.77 12.57 -2.68
CA GLN A 179 -12.96 11.48 -3.21
C GLN A 179 -13.65 10.72 -4.35
N ASN A 180 -14.95 10.42 -4.20
CA ASN A 180 -15.71 9.75 -5.26
C ASN A 180 -15.84 10.62 -6.51
N GLU A 181 -16.06 11.93 -6.34
CA GLU A 181 -16.11 12.88 -7.44
C GLU A 181 -14.78 12.91 -8.21
N PHE A 182 -13.66 13.03 -7.50
CA PHE A 182 -12.34 12.94 -8.10
C PHE A 182 -12.16 11.62 -8.87
N ARG A 183 -12.43 10.48 -8.24
CA ARG A 183 -12.23 9.15 -8.84
C ARG A 183 -13.08 8.93 -10.09
N THR A 184 -14.35 9.30 -10.04
CA THR A 184 -15.26 9.14 -11.19
C THR A 184 -14.83 10.05 -12.34
N ASN A 185 -14.56 11.32 -12.07
CA ASN A 185 -14.21 12.28 -13.13
C ASN A 185 -12.80 12.07 -13.68
N ALA A 186 -11.84 11.64 -12.86
CA ALA A 186 -10.53 11.19 -13.30
C ALA A 186 -10.65 10.00 -14.26
N CYS A 187 -11.46 8.98 -13.95
CA CYS A 187 -11.71 7.86 -14.87
C CYS A 187 -12.26 8.35 -16.21
N ARG A 188 -13.27 9.24 -16.20
CA ARG A 188 -13.87 9.79 -17.42
C ARG A 188 -12.86 10.58 -18.27
N ILE A 189 -12.12 11.49 -17.65
CA ILE A 189 -11.20 12.37 -18.38
C ILE A 189 -9.98 11.61 -18.91
N ILE A 190 -9.44 10.64 -18.17
CA ILE A 190 -8.33 9.80 -18.64
C ILE A 190 -8.80 8.96 -19.81
N LYS A 191 -9.96 8.29 -19.71
CA LYS A 191 -10.52 7.45 -20.80
C LYS A 191 -10.75 8.25 -22.08
N LYS A 192 -11.19 9.51 -21.96
CA LYS A 192 -11.40 10.43 -23.08
C LYS A 192 -10.09 10.82 -23.79
N HIS A 193 -9.04 11.14 -23.04
CA HIS A 193 -7.78 11.65 -23.61
C HIS A 193 -6.78 10.54 -23.98
N PHE A 194 -6.88 9.38 -23.34
CA PHE A 194 -5.97 8.25 -23.53
C PHE A 194 -6.77 6.96 -23.77
N PRO A 195 -7.24 6.72 -25.01
CA PRO A 195 -8.09 5.56 -25.33
C PRO A 195 -7.48 4.19 -24.98
N ASP A 196 -6.15 4.07 -25.02
CA ASP A 196 -5.42 2.82 -24.69
C ASP A 196 -5.24 2.60 -23.17
N SER A 197 -5.73 3.52 -22.34
CA SER A 197 -5.62 3.45 -20.88
C SER A 197 -6.49 2.32 -20.28
N VAL A 198 -6.09 1.84 -19.11
CA VAL A 198 -6.88 0.90 -18.31
C VAL A 198 -7.41 1.62 -17.08
N VAL A 199 -8.59 2.23 -17.24
CA VAL A 199 -9.21 3.05 -16.21
C VAL A 199 -10.66 2.66 -15.94
N GLY A 200 -11.08 2.77 -14.68
CA GLY A 200 -12.47 2.58 -14.30
C GLY A 200 -12.69 2.27 -12.82
N LEU A 201 -13.95 2.07 -12.48
CA LEU A 201 -14.43 1.83 -11.12
C LEU A 201 -14.79 0.36 -10.89
N PHE A 202 -14.47 -0.15 -9.71
CA PHE A 202 -14.95 -1.43 -9.23
C PHE A 202 -16.49 -1.44 -9.23
N PRO A 203 -17.15 -2.45 -9.86
CA PRO A 203 -18.60 -2.44 -10.06
C PRO A 203 -19.35 -2.93 -8.82
N ASP A 204 -19.30 -2.17 -7.72
CA ASP A 204 -20.21 -2.37 -6.58
C ASP A 204 -21.54 -1.64 -6.78
N GLU A 205 -22.51 -1.92 -5.91
CA GLU A 205 -23.87 -1.35 -5.99
C GLU A 205 -23.88 0.18 -6.05
N PHE A 206 -22.99 0.83 -5.29
CA PHE A 206 -22.88 2.28 -5.25
C PHE A 206 -22.33 2.83 -6.57
N ALA A 207 -21.27 2.22 -7.11
CA ALA A 207 -20.69 2.62 -8.39
C ALA A 207 -21.64 2.38 -9.56
N ILE A 208 -22.39 1.26 -9.57
CA ILE A 208 -23.40 0.95 -10.59
C ILE A 208 -24.49 2.04 -10.61
N ARG A 209 -24.96 2.47 -9.44
CA ARG A 209 -26.01 3.49 -9.34
C ARG A 209 -25.53 4.89 -9.75
N THR A 210 -24.28 5.24 -9.46
CA THR A 210 -23.79 6.63 -9.55
C THR A 210 -22.88 6.91 -10.75
N SER A 211 -22.21 5.89 -11.30
CA SER A 211 -21.12 6.03 -12.25
C SER A 211 -21.03 4.84 -13.24
N ASN A 212 -22.17 4.39 -13.75
CA ASN A 212 -22.28 3.20 -14.62
C ASN A 212 -21.45 3.30 -15.93
N ASP A 213 -21.15 4.51 -16.37
CA ASP A 213 -20.44 4.79 -17.63
C ASP A 213 -18.93 4.45 -17.60
N VAL A 214 -18.35 4.26 -16.40
CA VAL A 214 -16.91 4.03 -16.20
C VAL A 214 -16.60 2.80 -15.34
N LEU A 215 -17.48 1.79 -15.35
CA LEU A 215 -17.24 0.54 -14.62
C LEU A 215 -16.20 -0.36 -15.31
N LEU A 216 -15.45 -1.10 -14.49
CA LEU A 216 -14.53 -2.17 -14.92
C LEU A 216 -15.27 -3.51 -15.06
N ASP A 217 -14.73 -4.41 -15.89
CA ASP A 217 -15.10 -5.83 -15.82
C ASP A 217 -14.65 -6.38 -14.46
N ILE A 218 -15.59 -6.95 -13.70
CA ILE A 218 -15.32 -7.56 -12.40
C ILE A 218 -14.16 -8.57 -12.43
N ARG A 219 -13.97 -9.29 -13.55
CA ARG A 219 -12.86 -10.23 -13.72
C ARG A 219 -11.52 -9.51 -13.74
N ALA A 220 -11.42 -8.36 -14.41
CA ALA A 220 -10.20 -7.56 -14.45
C ALA A 220 -9.81 -7.03 -13.06
N THR A 221 -10.76 -6.92 -12.13
CA THR A 221 -10.52 -6.43 -10.76
C THR A 221 -9.90 -7.47 -9.82
N LYS A 222 -9.86 -8.75 -10.23
CA LYS A 222 -9.20 -9.81 -9.45
C LYS A 222 -7.72 -9.50 -9.32
N LYS A 223 -7.12 -9.72 -8.14
CA LYS A 223 -5.75 -9.31 -7.85
C LYS A 223 -4.71 -9.80 -8.87
N LYS A 224 -4.83 -11.06 -9.31
CA LYS A 224 -3.98 -11.64 -10.37
C LYS A 224 -4.07 -10.86 -11.68
N ASP A 225 -5.28 -10.57 -12.13
CA ASP A 225 -5.53 -9.90 -13.41
C ASP A 225 -5.15 -8.42 -13.34
N TYR A 226 -5.45 -7.77 -12.22
CA TYR A 226 -4.96 -6.42 -11.91
C TYR A 226 -3.44 -6.32 -11.97
N LEU A 227 -2.68 -7.23 -11.34
CA LEU A 227 -1.21 -7.18 -11.39
C LEU A 227 -0.66 -7.48 -12.79
N LYS A 228 -1.33 -8.35 -13.55
CA LYS A 228 -1.00 -8.57 -14.96
C LYS A 228 -1.16 -7.27 -15.76
N ILE A 229 -2.32 -6.62 -15.65
CA ILE A 229 -2.60 -5.32 -16.28
C ILE A 229 -1.58 -4.27 -15.83
N LEU A 230 -1.29 -4.19 -14.53
CA LEU A 230 -0.31 -3.27 -13.98
C LEU A 230 1.06 -3.50 -14.60
N SER A 231 1.48 -4.75 -14.82
CA SER A 231 2.77 -5.06 -15.46
C SER A 231 2.88 -4.59 -16.92
N GLU A 232 1.75 -4.29 -17.56
CA GLU A 232 1.58 -3.85 -18.95
C GLU A 232 1.30 -2.33 -19.08
N CYS A 233 1.39 -1.58 -17.98
CA CYS A 233 1.21 -0.12 -17.96
C CYS A 233 2.50 0.59 -17.50
N ASP A 234 2.64 1.87 -17.82
CA ASP A 234 3.83 2.67 -17.47
C ASP A 234 3.54 3.74 -16.42
N ILE A 235 2.33 4.31 -16.45
CA ILE A 235 1.92 5.44 -15.62
C ILE A 235 0.75 5.00 -14.75
N GLY A 236 0.89 5.09 -13.43
CA GLY A 236 -0.18 4.88 -12.47
C GLY A 236 -0.74 6.21 -11.98
N VAL A 237 -2.06 6.35 -11.99
CA VAL A 237 -2.73 7.47 -11.29
C VAL A 237 -3.21 6.96 -9.94
N ALA A 238 -2.91 7.70 -8.88
CA ALA A 238 -3.34 7.42 -7.52
C ALA A 238 -4.12 8.60 -6.95
N ASP A 239 -4.86 8.32 -5.89
CA ASP A 239 -5.49 9.32 -5.05
C ASP A 239 -5.20 9.00 -3.58
N ASP A 240 -5.63 9.88 -2.69
CA ASP A 240 -5.56 9.67 -1.27
C ASP A 240 -6.44 8.47 -0.90
N GLY A 241 -6.11 7.83 0.21
CA GLY A 241 -6.77 6.66 0.76
C GLY A 241 -7.83 7.07 1.78
N LEU A 242 -7.73 6.51 2.98
CA LEU A 242 -8.57 6.86 4.11
C LEU A 242 -7.89 7.98 4.90
N LYS A 243 -8.69 8.89 5.50
CA LYS A 243 -8.21 9.94 6.41
C LYS A 243 -7.05 10.78 5.86
N ASP A 244 -7.11 11.07 4.56
CA ASP A 244 -6.12 11.89 3.83
C ASP A 244 -4.69 11.33 3.92
N THR A 245 -4.56 10.00 3.97
CA THR A 245 -3.29 9.28 3.92
C THR A 245 -3.15 8.54 2.58
N PRO A 246 -1.95 8.28 2.06
CA PRO A 246 -1.80 7.57 0.79
C PRO A 246 -2.39 6.16 0.82
N GLY A 247 -3.18 5.82 -0.20
CA GLY A 247 -3.71 4.47 -0.37
C GLY A 247 -2.62 3.46 -0.78
N TRP A 248 -2.86 2.17 -0.58
CA TRP A 248 -1.84 1.11 -0.80
C TRP A 248 -1.35 1.03 -2.25
N LYS A 249 -2.16 1.48 -3.21
CA LYS A 249 -1.85 1.42 -4.64
C LYS A 249 -0.60 2.19 -5.03
N ILE A 250 -0.31 3.30 -4.36
CA ILE A 250 0.90 4.07 -4.68
C ILE A 250 2.17 3.26 -4.37
N GLY A 251 2.16 2.48 -3.29
CA GLY A 251 3.24 1.54 -2.96
C GLY A 251 3.38 0.45 -4.02
N GLU A 252 2.27 -0.08 -4.54
CA GLU A 252 2.27 -1.06 -5.63
C GLU A 252 2.81 -0.48 -6.95
N TYR A 253 2.51 0.79 -7.23
CA TYR A 253 3.02 1.51 -8.40
C TYR A 253 4.52 1.77 -8.27
N ALA A 254 4.98 2.19 -7.08
CA ALA A 254 6.40 2.37 -6.80
C ALA A 254 7.16 1.04 -6.96
N LEU A 255 6.66 -0.04 -6.36
CA LEU A 255 7.25 -1.37 -6.46
C LEU A 255 7.27 -1.92 -7.90
N CYS A 256 6.22 -1.63 -8.69
CA CYS A 256 6.19 -1.98 -10.12
C CYS A 256 7.00 -1.03 -11.02
N GLY A 257 7.69 -0.04 -10.45
CA GLY A 257 8.46 0.96 -11.16
C GLY A 257 7.62 1.72 -12.18
N LYS A 258 6.45 2.22 -11.77
CA LYS A 258 5.59 3.11 -12.56
C LYS A 258 5.98 4.57 -12.36
N ALA A 259 5.74 5.40 -13.36
CA ALA A 259 5.62 6.82 -13.12
C ALA A 259 4.27 7.07 -12.44
N ILE A 260 4.22 8.02 -11.52
CA ILE A 260 3.06 8.21 -10.66
C ILE A 260 2.53 9.62 -10.83
N VAL A 261 1.22 9.74 -11.01
CA VAL A 261 0.46 10.97 -10.80
C VAL A 261 -0.41 10.75 -9.58
N SER A 262 -0.39 11.65 -8.61
CA SER A 262 -1.15 11.48 -7.36
C SER A 262 -1.80 12.77 -6.92
N THR A 263 -2.87 12.68 -6.14
CA THR A 263 -3.24 13.78 -5.24
C THR A 263 -2.11 14.05 -4.23
N PRO A 264 -2.07 15.23 -3.59
CA PRO A 264 -0.97 15.59 -2.69
C PRO A 264 -0.73 14.57 -1.56
N ILE A 265 0.54 14.20 -1.37
CA ILE A 265 0.97 13.37 -0.25
C ILE A 265 1.33 14.31 0.90
N THR A 266 0.56 14.24 1.98
CA THR A 266 0.64 15.19 3.11
C THR A 266 1.17 14.55 4.40
N ILE A 267 1.54 13.27 4.34
CA ILE A 267 2.25 12.58 5.42
C ILE A 267 3.77 12.70 5.22
N HIS A 268 4.52 12.50 6.29
CA HIS A 268 5.97 12.41 6.22
C HIS A 268 6.38 11.10 5.53
N MET A 269 7.21 11.22 4.48
CA MET A 269 7.78 10.13 3.71
C MET A 269 9.28 10.35 3.59
N GLU A 270 10.06 9.29 3.68
CA GLU A 270 11.50 9.34 3.46
C GLU A 270 11.81 9.19 1.97
N ASP A 271 12.56 10.14 1.43
CA ASP A 271 13.09 10.13 0.06
C ASP A 271 12.06 9.98 -1.09
N PHE A 272 10.76 10.07 -0.81
CA PHE A 272 9.70 10.02 -1.82
C PHE A 272 9.17 11.43 -2.11
N ARG A 273 9.66 12.05 -3.18
CA ARG A 273 9.49 13.49 -3.42
C ARG A 273 8.66 13.80 -4.65
N GLU A 274 7.89 14.89 -4.57
CA GLU A 274 7.23 15.48 -5.73
C GLU A 274 8.27 15.89 -6.79
N ASP A 275 7.89 15.82 -8.07
CA ASP A 275 8.73 16.05 -9.26
C ASP A 275 9.91 15.08 -9.45
N VAL A 276 10.18 14.21 -8.48
CA VAL A 276 11.21 13.16 -8.57
C VAL A 276 10.56 11.78 -8.69
N ASN A 277 9.62 11.47 -7.79
CA ASN A 277 8.97 10.16 -7.67
C ASN A 277 7.51 10.19 -8.16
N PHE A 278 6.88 11.34 -8.14
CA PHE A 278 5.51 11.51 -8.61
C PHE A 278 5.23 12.96 -9.03
N LEU A 279 4.24 13.16 -9.89
CA LEU A 279 3.66 14.48 -10.15
C LEU A 279 2.37 14.65 -9.35
N SER A 280 2.16 15.83 -8.78
CA SER A 280 1.01 16.15 -7.94
C SER A 280 -0.10 16.84 -8.71
N THR A 281 -1.36 16.59 -8.34
CA THR A 281 -2.50 17.40 -8.79
C THR A 281 -2.61 18.74 -8.06
N ASN A 282 -1.70 19.04 -7.13
CA ASN A 282 -1.66 20.19 -6.19
C ASN A 282 -2.81 20.24 -5.18
N HIS A 283 -4.01 19.83 -5.59
CA HIS A 283 -5.21 19.75 -4.76
C HIS A 283 -5.94 18.43 -4.98
N ARG A 284 -6.55 17.90 -3.92
CA ARG A 284 -7.24 16.61 -3.93
C ARG A 284 -8.44 16.54 -4.88
N GLU A 285 -9.04 17.68 -5.20
CA GLU A 285 -10.21 17.79 -6.08
C GLU A 285 -9.82 17.97 -7.55
N ASN A 286 -8.56 18.29 -7.84
CA ASN A 286 -8.13 18.72 -9.16
C ASN A 286 -7.89 17.54 -10.11
N TYR A 287 -8.95 16.81 -10.47
CA TYR A 287 -8.87 15.76 -11.50
C TYR A 287 -8.63 16.34 -12.91
N SER A 288 -8.93 17.64 -13.11
CA SER A 288 -8.89 18.28 -14.43
C SER A 288 -7.48 18.40 -15.01
N ILE A 289 -6.45 18.49 -14.16
CA ILE A 289 -5.03 18.62 -14.55
C ILE A 289 -4.39 17.29 -14.95
N ILE A 290 -5.03 16.15 -14.64
CA ILE A 290 -4.45 14.81 -14.87
C ILE A 290 -3.98 14.60 -16.32
N PRO A 291 -4.74 15.00 -17.37
CA PRO A 291 -4.28 14.86 -18.75
C PRO A 291 -3.00 15.65 -19.05
N ASP A 292 -2.84 16.83 -18.46
CA ASP A 292 -1.65 17.66 -18.64
C ASP A 292 -0.44 17.00 -17.96
N LEU A 293 -0.61 16.50 -16.73
CA LEU A 293 0.46 15.78 -16.02
C LEU A 293 0.88 14.51 -16.77
N ILE A 294 -0.07 13.73 -17.29
CA ILE A 294 0.25 12.56 -18.13
C ILE A 294 0.96 12.99 -19.41
N SER A 295 0.55 14.10 -20.03
CA SER A 295 1.20 14.62 -21.23
C SER A 295 2.63 15.08 -20.96
N VAL A 296 2.89 15.70 -19.80
CA VAL A 296 4.24 16.02 -19.31
C VAL A 296 5.07 14.75 -19.17
N LEU A 297 4.52 13.71 -18.53
CA LEU A 297 5.20 12.43 -18.37
C LEU A 297 5.54 11.78 -19.72
N LYS A 298 4.63 11.82 -20.69
CA LYS A 298 4.84 11.22 -22.02
C LYS A 298 5.82 12.02 -22.87
N LYS A 299 5.91 13.34 -22.68
CA LYS A 299 6.85 14.21 -23.39
C LYS A 299 8.28 13.73 -23.14
N ASN A 300 9.02 13.49 -24.23
CA ASN A 300 10.40 12.99 -24.20
C ASN A 300 10.59 11.70 -23.36
N ASN A 301 9.52 10.93 -23.14
CA ASN A 301 9.51 9.77 -22.26
C ASN A 301 9.95 10.07 -20.81
N PHE A 302 9.63 11.26 -20.27
CA PHE A 302 9.96 11.63 -18.88
C PHE A 302 9.44 10.62 -17.84
N TYR A 303 8.35 9.90 -18.13
CA TYR A 303 7.88 8.79 -17.29
C TYR A 303 8.99 7.76 -17.00
N LYS A 304 9.96 7.53 -17.91
CA LYS A 304 11.04 6.57 -17.70
C LYS A 304 11.99 7.00 -16.57
N GLU A 305 12.20 8.30 -16.41
CA GLU A 305 13.02 8.84 -15.32
C GLU A 305 12.33 8.62 -13.98
N ILE A 306 11.06 9.00 -13.86
CA ILE A 306 10.28 8.76 -12.64
C ILE A 306 10.16 7.26 -12.33
N GLN A 307 9.98 6.42 -13.36
CA GLN A 307 9.98 4.96 -13.20
C GLN A 307 11.28 4.46 -12.59
N GLN A 308 12.43 4.98 -13.02
CA GLN A 308 13.73 4.61 -12.46
C GLN A 308 13.85 5.07 -11.01
N ASN A 309 13.52 6.34 -10.72
CA ASN A 309 13.51 6.88 -9.37
C ASN A 309 12.63 6.06 -8.41
N ASN A 310 11.47 5.61 -8.88
CA ASN A 310 10.55 4.78 -8.09
C ASN A 310 11.07 3.36 -7.88
N ARG A 311 11.78 2.78 -8.85
CA ARG A 311 12.47 1.49 -8.64
C ARG A 311 13.55 1.62 -7.59
N ASP A 312 14.39 2.66 -7.69
CA ASP A 312 15.50 2.90 -6.77
C ASP A 312 15.01 3.28 -5.36
N TRP A 313 13.85 3.93 -5.26
CA TRP A 313 13.19 4.13 -3.98
C TRP A 313 12.62 2.82 -3.43
N SER A 314 11.85 2.07 -4.24
CA SER A 314 11.21 0.82 -3.78
C SER A 314 12.22 -0.27 -3.40
N SER A 315 13.38 -0.35 -4.06
CA SER A 315 14.43 -1.31 -3.71
C SER A 315 15.06 -1.03 -2.35
N ARG A 316 15.03 0.23 -1.88
CA ARG A 316 15.50 0.64 -0.55
C ARG A 316 14.45 0.46 0.53
N PHE A 317 13.19 0.82 0.25
CA PHE A 317 12.15 0.92 1.28
C PHE A 317 11.07 -0.17 1.23
N LEU A 318 10.90 -0.89 0.11
CA LEU A 318 9.83 -1.89 -0.06
C LEU A 318 10.33 -3.31 -0.31
N ASP A 319 11.58 -3.49 -0.75
CA ASP A 319 12.19 -4.83 -0.82
C ASP A 319 12.20 -5.46 0.57
N PRO A 320 11.76 -6.73 0.75
CA PRO A 320 11.60 -7.34 2.06
C PRO A 320 12.88 -7.37 2.90
N PHE A 321 14.05 -7.48 2.27
CA PHE A 321 15.31 -7.49 3.02
C PHE A 321 15.73 -6.07 3.38
N CYS A 322 15.77 -5.17 2.39
CA CYS A 322 16.15 -3.77 2.60
C CYS A 322 15.18 -3.03 3.55
N TYR A 323 13.90 -3.37 3.52
CA TYR A 323 12.89 -2.85 4.45
C TYR A 323 13.29 -3.11 5.91
N VAL A 324 13.74 -4.32 6.23
CA VAL A 324 14.19 -4.66 7.57
C VAL A 324 15.53 -4.01 7.89
N GLU A 325 16.49 -3.99 6.94
CA GLU A 325 17.77 -3.28 7.15
C GLU A 325 17.56 -1.80 7.46
N HIS A 326 16.66 -1.14 6.75
CA HIS A 326 16.30 0.25 6.96
C HIS A 326 15.64 0.48 8.34
N ILE A 327 14.74 -0.40 8.76
CA ILE A 327 14.17 -0.33 10.12
C ILE A 327 15.29 -0.47 11.17
N LEU A 328 16.14 -1.49 11.02
CA LEU A 328 17.19 -1.80 12.00
C LEU A 328 18.32 -0.77 12.03
N SER A 329 18.57 -0.02 10.95
CA SER A 329 19.58 1.05 10.93
C SER A 329 19.14 2.32 11.65
N ASN A 330 17.83 2.51 11.85
CA ASN A 330 17.24 3.63 12.59
C ASN A 330 17.07 3.36 14.09
N ILE A 331 17.41 2.14 14.54
CA ILE A 331 17.25 1.68 15.92
C ILE A 331 18.58 1.76 16.65
#